data_AF-A0A379TX66-F1
#
_entry.id   AF-A0A379TX66-F1
#
_cell.length_a   1.000
_cell.length_b   1.000
_cell.length_c   1.000
_cell.angle_alpha   90.00
_cell.angle_beta   90.00
_cell.angle_gamma   90.00
#
_symmetry.space_group_name_H-M   'P 1'
#
loop_
_entity.id
_entity.type
_entity.pdbx_description
1 polymer ?
#
loop_
_entity_poly.entity_id
_entity_poly.type
_entity_poly.pdbx_seq_one_letter_code
_entity_poly.pdbx_strand_id
1 'polypeptide(L)'
;MSESPRVIFDVAHNPHAAEYLTGRLKTLPKRGRVLAVIGMLHDKDIAGTLAWLKSVVDDWYCAPLEGPRGATAEQLLEHLGKGNVYDSVAQAWQAAIDAAQPEDTVLVCGSFHTVAHVMQVIDAGRIGGE
;
A
#
# COMPACT_ATOMS: atom_id res chain seq x y z
N MET A 1 -11.37 21.83 -1.82
CA MET A 1 -10.59 21.33 -0.66
C MET A 1 -9.72 20.21 -1.18
N SER A 2 -8.40 20.30 -1.00
CA SER A 2 -7.48 19.24 -1.44
C SER A 2 -7.72 18.01 -0.57
N GLU A 3 -7.93 16.83 -1.18
CA GLU A 3 -7.95 15.55 -0.47
C GLU A 3 -6.61 15.43 0.29
N SER A 4 -6.70 15.50 1.62
CA SER A 4 -5.57 15.50 2.55
C SER A 4 -5.85 14.42 3.58
N PRO A 5 -5.05 13.35 3.67
CA PRO A 5 -3.77 13.11 2.98
C PRO A 5 -3.90 12.86 1.47
N ARG A 6 -2.80 12.97 0.73
CA ARG A 6 -2.76 12.53 -0.67
C ARG A 6 -2.89 11.00 -0.72
N VAL A 7 -3.85 10.49 -1.48
CA VAL A 7 -3.99 9.04 -1.71
C VAL A 7 -3.60 8.68 -3.14
N ILE A 8 -2.77 7.65 -3.31
CA ILE A 8 -2.31 7.13 -4.61
C ILE A 8 -2.63 5.65 -4.70
N PHE A 9 -3.24 5.23 -5.79
CA PHE A 9 -3.49 3.83 -6.12
C PHE A 9 -2.61 3.42 -7.30
N ASP A 10 -1.85 2.34 -7.16
CA ASP A 10 -1.03 1.79 -8.23
C ASP A 10 -0.96 0.26 -8.14
N VAL A 11 -1.12 -0.44 -9.25
CA VAL A 11 -1.19 -1.92 -9.30
C VAL A 11 0.18 -2.58 -9.55
N ALA A 12 1.28 -1.84 -9.42
CA ALA A 12 2.64 -2.35 -9.53
C ALA A 12 2.85 -3.59 -8.64
N HIS A 13 3.25 -4.68 -9.27
CA HIS A 13 3.39 -6.01 -8.65
C HIS A 13 4.64 -6.76 -9.15
N ASN A 14 5.57 -6.05 -9.79
CA ASN A 14 6.85 -6.58 -10.26
C ASN A 14 7.94 -5.50 -10.15
N PRO A 15 9.24 -5.87 -10.19
CA PRO A 15 10.34 -4.93 -9.95
C PRO A 15 10.37 -3.75 -10.92
N HIS A 16 10.10 -3.98 -12.21
CA HIS A 16 10.10 -2.93 -13.23
C HIS A 16 8.98 -1.91 -12.99
N ALA A 17 7.77 -2.37 -12.67
CA ALA A 17 6.67 -1.48 -12.30
C ALA A 17 6.96 -0.72 -11.00
N ALA A 18 7.58 -1.38 -10.01
CA ALA A 18 7.97 -0.76 -8.75
C ALA A 18 9.06 0.31 -8.91
N GLU A 19 10.02 0.09 -9.81
CA GLU A 19 11.02 1.09 -10.20
C GLU A 19 10.36 2.34 -10.77
N TYR A 20 9.43 2.15 -11.72
CA TYR A 20 8.69 3.26 -12.32
C TYR A 20 7.88 4.03 -11.27
N LEU A 21 7.12 3.33 -10.43
CA LEU A 21 6.34 3.92 -9.33
C LEU A 21 7.25 4.70 -8.35
N THR A 22 8.38 4.11 -7.98
CA THR A 22 9.40 4.77 -7.14
C THR A 22 9.91 6.07 -7.78
N GLY A 23 10.17 6.05 -9.09
CA GLY A 23 10.54 7.24 -9.85
C GLY A 23 9.45 8.32 -9.79
N ARG A 24 8.19 7.95 -9.98
CA ARG A 24 7.05 8.87 -9.89
C ARG A 24 6.92 9.47 -8.49
N LEU A 25 7.03 8.67 -7.43
CA LEU A 25 6.99 9.15 -6.05
C LEU A 25 8.10 10.15 -5.74
N LYS A 26 9.31 9.93 -6.26
CA LYS A 26 10.44 10.85 -6.09
C LYS A 26 10.23 12.23 -6.76
N THR A 27 9.36 12.32 -7.76
CA THR A 27 8.99 13.62 -8.37
C THR A 27 7.96 14.40 -7.58
N LEU A 28 7.29 13.78 -6.61
CA LEU A 28 6.29 14.45 -5.78
C LEU A 28 6.97 15.35 -4.74
N PRO A 29 6.35 16.48 -4.36
CA PRO A 29 6.85 17.29 -3.25
C PRO A 29 6.92 16.44 -1.97
N LYS A 30 8.12 16.24 -1.43
CA LYS A 30 8.33 15.62 -0.11
C LYS A 30 7.88 16.59 0.98
N ARG A 31 6.62 16.49 1.39
CA ARG A 31 6.04 17.32 2.47
C ARG A 31 5.83 16.55 3.77
N GLY A 32 5.53 15.26 3.67
CA GLY A 32 5.37 14.34 4.78
C GLY A 32 5.91 12.95 4.45
N ARG A 33 5.46 11.95 5.22
CA ARG A 33 5.81 10.54 5.07
C ARG A 33 5.05 9.90 3.92
N VAL A 34 5.58 8.79 3.42
CA VAL A 34 4.89 7.86 2.53
C VAL A 34 4.51 6.61 3.34
N LEU A 35 3.20 6.41 3.52
CA LEU A 35 2.62 5.25 4.19
C LEU A 35 2.12 4.28 3.11
N ALA A 36 2.63 3.06 3.07
CA ALA A 36 2.25 2.08 2.04
C ALA A 36 1.34 0.98 2.61
N VAL A 37 0.13 0.87 2.07
CA VAL A 37 -0.76 -0.27 2.21
C VAL A 37 -0.44 -1.26 1.11
N ILE A 38 0.01 -2.45 1.48
CA ILE A 38 0.53 -3.43 0.52
C ILE A 38 0.01 -4.84 0.74
N GLY A 39 -0.40 -5.46 -0.36
CA GLY A 39 -0.70 -6.88 -0.48
C GLY A 39 -0.19 -7.36 -1.82
N MET A 40 0.44 -8.54 -1.87
CA MET A 40 1.00 -9.12 -3.10
C MET A 40 0.64 -10.60 -3.24
N LEU A 41 0.72 -11.10 -4.46
CA LEU A 41 0.60 -12.53 -4.74
C LEU A 41 1.99 -13.17 -4.65
N HIS A 42 2.08 -14.40 -4.10
CA HIS A 42 3.36 -15.11 -3.92
C HIS A 42 4.01 -15.54 -5.24
N ASP A 43 3.24 -15.58 -6.34
CA ASP A 43 3.75 -15.90 -7.68
C ASP A 43 4.53 -14.74 -8.32
N LYS A 44 4.63 -13.60 -7.61
CA LYS A 44 5.41 -12.42 -8.01
C LYS A 44 6.76 -12.37 -7.33
N ASP A 45 7.67 -11.61 -7.94
CA ASP A 45 8.93 -11.24 -7.29
C ASP A 45 8.68 -10.17 -6.22
N ILE A 46 8.24 -10.63 -5.04
CA ILE A 46 7.96 -9.79 -3.87
C ILE A 46 9.23 -9.07 -3.44
N ALA A 47 10.33 -9.81 -3.23
CA ALA A 47 11.59 -9.24 -2.75
C ALA A 47 12.10 -8.11 -3.67
N GLY A 48 12.14 -8.35 -4.98
CA GLY A 48 12.58 -7.36 -5.97
C GLY A 48 11.64 -6.16 -6.09
N THR A 49 10.32 -6.38 -5.97
CA THR A 49 9.33 -5.29 -5.98
C THR A 49 9.49 -4.41 -4.73
N LEU A 50 9.56 -5.02 -3.54
CA LEU A 50 9.68 -4.29 -2.28
C LEU A 50 11.02 -3.56 -2.17
N ALA A 51 12.11 -4.11 -2.71
CA ALA A 51 13.44 -3.48 -2.69
C ALA A 51 13.43 -2.06 -3.29
N TRP A 52 12.69 -1.84 -4.39
CA TRP A 52 12.55 -0.51 -5.00
C TRP A 52 11.76 0.45 -4.10
N LEU A 53 10.60 -0.01 -3.61
CA LEU A 53 9.68 0.79 -2.81
C LEU A 53 10.26 1.16 -1.44
N LYS A 54 11.12 0.32 -0.85
CA LYS A 54 11.84 0.61 0.40
C LYS A 54 12.64 1.92 0.37
N SER A 55 13.01 2.41 -0.82
CA SER A 55 13.75 3.67 -0.95
C SER A 55 12.89 4.94 -0.82
N VAL A 56 11.56 4.79 -0.84
CA VAL A 56 10.61 5.92 -0.83
C VAL A 56 9.49 5.78 0.19
N VAL A 57 9.21 4.57 0.68
CA VAL A 57 8.21 4.31 1.71
C VAL A 57 8.82 4.41 3.10
N ASP A 58 8.17 5.16 3.98
CA ASP A 58 8.59 5.38 5.36
C ASP A 58 7.97 4.34 6.31
N ASP A 59 6.65 4.11 6.17
CA ASP A 59 5.84 3.23 7.03
C ASP A 59 5.07 2.19 6.19
N TRP A 60 5.04 0.94 6.67
CA TRP A 60 4.48 -0.20 5.95
C TRP A 60 3.28 -0.81 6.67
N TYR A 61 2.21 -1.04 5.92
CA TYR A 61 0.95 -1.62 6.36
C TYR A 61 0.66 -2.85 5.50
N CYS A 62 1.15 -4.01 5.97
CA CYS A 62 1.09 -5.26 5.23
C CYS A 62 -0.24 -5.96 5.50
N ALA A 63 -0.89 -6.41 4.44
CA ALA A 63 -2.12 -7.19 4.51
C ALA A 63 -2.00 -8.47 3.68
N PRO A 64 -2.65 -9.56 4.11
CA PRO A 64 -2.75 -10.76 3.30
C PRO A 64 -3.65 -10.52 2.09
N LEU A 65 -3.44 -11.30 1.04
CA LEU A 65 -4.42 -11.48 -0.03
C LEU A 65 -5.09 -12.85 0.08
N GLU A 66 -6.37 -12.92 -0.24
CA GLU A 66 -7.13 -14.17 -0.17
C GLU A 66 -6.76 -15.15 -1.31
N GLY A 67 -7.02 -16.43 -1.04
CA GLY A 67 -6.86 -17.51 -2.00
C GLY A 67 -5.45 -18.10 -2.03
N PRO A 68 -5.25 -19.19 -2.78
CA PRO A 68 -4.02 -19.98 -2.73
C PRO A 68 -2.79 -19.19 -3.17
N ARG A 69 -2.96 -18.11 -3.95
CA ARG A 69 -1.88 -17.29 -4.49
C ARG A 69 -1.53 -16.06 -3.65
N GLY A 70 -2.31 -15.73 -2.64
CA GLY A 70 -2.02 -14.59 -1.79
C GLY A 70 -0.82 -14.84 -0.89
N ALA A 71 0.08 -13.86 -0.79
CA ALA A 71 1.07 -13.84 0.27
C ALA A 71 0.41 -13.40 1.59
N THR A 72 0.91 -13.91 2.71
CA THR A 72 0.49 -13.43 4.04
C THR A 72 1.15 -12.09 4.37
N ALA A 73 0.59 -11.34 5.32
CA ALA A 73 1.18 -10.08 5.75
C ALA A 73 2.59 -10.27 6.35
N GLU A 74 2.81 -11.37 7.07
CA GLU A 74 4.09 -11.74 7.67
C GLU A 74 5.16 -11.99 6.59
N GLN A 75 4.81 -12.70 5.53
CA GLN A 75 5.74 -12.96 4.41
C GLN A 75 6.21 -11.65 3.76
N LEU A 76 5.32 -10.67 3.63
CA LEU A 76 5.70 -9.33 3.14
C LEU A 76 6.62 -8.64 4.15
N LEU A 77 6.29 -8.70 5.44
CA LEU A 77 7.09 -8.10 6.51
C LEU A 77 8.51 -8.67 6.58
N GLU A 78 8.68 -9.99 6.37
CA GLU A 78 10.00 -10.65 6.34
C GLU A 78 10.95 -10.00 5.32
N HIS A 79 10.45 -9.61 4.14
CA HIS A 79 11.24 -8.92 3.11
C HIS A 79 11.51 -7.44 3.45
N LEU A 80 10.63 -6.82 4.24
CA LEU A 80 10.74 -5.41 4.64
C LEU A 80 11.69 -5.22 5.83
N GLY A 81 11.64 -6.12 6.81
CA GLY A 81 12.37 -6.07 8.07
C GLY A 81 11.76 -5.14 9.12
N LYS A 82 10.78 -4.31 8.75
CA LYS A 82 10.01 -3.42 9.63
C LYS A 82 8.66 -3.09 9.01
N GLY A 83 7.68 -2.76 9.85
CA GLY A 83 6.31 -2.46 9.43
C GLY A 83 5.28 -3.08 10.37
N ASN A 84 4.01 -2.90 10.04
CA ASN A 84 2.89 -3.48 10.75
C ASN A 84 2.19 -4.51 9.86
N VAL A 85 1.71 -5.58 10.47
CA VAL A 85 0.89 -6.61 9.84
C VAL A 85 -0.55 -6.47 10.29
N TYR A 86 -1.49 -6.75 9.40
CA TYR A 86 -2.92 -6.66 9.63
C TYR A 86 -3.62 -7.87 9.04
N ASP A 87 -4.79 -8.21 9.57
CA ASP A 87 -5.53 -9.41 9.15
C ASP A 87 -6.23 -9.23 7.79
N SER A 88 -6.36 -7.98 7.31
CA SER A 88 -7.00 -7.69 6.03
C SER A 88 -6.53 -6.38 5.42
N VAL A 89 -6.75 -6.23 4.11
CA VAL A 89 -6.48 -4.98 3.37
C VAL A 89 -7.29 -3.82 3.94
N ALA A 90 -8.53 -4.06 4.38
CA ALA A 90 -9.38 -3.05 4.99
C ALA A 90 -8.80 -2.51 6.31
N GLN A 91 -8.30 -3.40 7.18
CA GLN A 91 -7.65 -2.99 8.43
C GLN A 91 -6.34 -2.24 8.18
N ALA A 92 -5.49 -2.74 7.27
CA ALA A 92 -4.25 -2.06 6.90
C ALA A 92 -4.51 -0.65 6.33
N TRP A 93 -5.53 -0.53 5.47
CA TRP A 93 -6.00 0.74 4.94
C TRP A 93 -6.47 1.69 6.04
N GLN A 94 -7.37 1.24 6.92
CA GLN A 94 -7.90 2.08 7.99
C GLN A 94 -6.78 2.56 8.91
N ALA A 95 -5.86 1.68 9.31
CA ALA A 95 -4.72 2.04 10.15
C ALA A 95 -3.76 3.03 9.46
N ALA A 96 -3.57 2.92 8.14
CA ALA A 96 -2.77 3.88 7.38
C ALA A 96 -3.44 5.26 7.32
N ILE A 97 -4.76 5.30 7.13
CA ILE A 97 -5.54 6.55 7.12
C ILE A 97 -5.55 7.20 8.50
N ASP A 98 -5.78 6.43 9.57
CA ASP A 98 -5.80 6.94 10.95
C ASP A 98 -4.43 7.50 11.39
N ALA A 99 -3.35 6.94 10.85
CA ALA A 99 -1.98 7.38 11.15
C ALA A 99 -1.49 8.54 10.26
N ALA A 100 -2.15 8.79 9.12
CA ALA A 100 -1.71 9.77 8.13
C ALA A 100 -1.99 11.20 8.60
N GLN A 101 -1.00 12.07 8.41
CA GLN A 101 -1.16 13.51 8.56
C GLN A 101 -1.54 14.16 7.21
N PRO A 102 -2.13 15.37 7.19
CA PRO A 102 -2.55 16.04 5.95
C PRO A 102 -1.45 16.18 4.87
N GLU A 103 -0.19 16.30 5.28
CA GLU A 103 0.98 16.39 4.39
C GLU A 103 1.53 15.04 3.92
N ASP A 104 1.07 13.94 4.51
CA ASP A 104 1.51 12.59 4.17
C ASP A 104 0.90 12.13 2.83
N THR A 105 1.51 11.07 2.28
CA THR A 105 1.00 10.35 1.11
C THR A 105 0.70 8.91 1.51
N VAL A 106 -0.53 8.46 1.31
CA VAL A 106 -0.93 7.06 1.45
C VAL A 106 -0.89 6.39 0.08
N LEU A 107 -0.02 5.40 -0.08
CA LEU A 107 0.12 4.59 -1.29
C LEU A 107 -0.56 3.24 -1.08
N VAL A 108 -1.49 2.87 -1.94
CA VAL A 108 -2.07 1.53 -2.00
C VAL A 108 -1.50 0.80 -3.21
N CYS A 109 -0.75 -0.28 -2.99
CA CYS A 109 -0.04 -0.97 -4.07
C CYS A 109 0.19 -2.47 -3.86
N GLY A 110 0.91 -3.10 -4.80
CA GLY A 110 1.35 -4.50 -4.74
C GLY A 110 0.51 -5.48 -5.54
N SER A 111 -0.76 -5.16 -5.82
CA SER A 111 -1.67 -6.01 -6.60
C SER A 111 -2.93 -5.28 -7.01
N PHE A 112 -3.56 -5.74 -8.09
CA PHE A 112 -4.94 -5.37 -8.45
C PHE A 112 -5.92 -5.68 -7.32
N HIS A 113 -5.74 -6.81 -6.62
CA HIS A 113 -6.62 -7.21 -5.51
C HIS A 113 -6.55 -6.22 -4.34
N THR A 114 -5.35 -5.75 -4.00
CA THR A 114 -5.14 -4.76 -2.92
C THR A 114 -5.86 -3.46 -3.24
N VAL A 115 -5.65 -2.93 -4.46
CA VAL A 115 -6.30 -1.69 -4.90
C VAL A 115 -7.82 -1.85 -4.95
N ALA A 116 -8.32 -2.96 -5.52
CA ALA A 116 -9.76 -3.22 -5.62
C ALA A 116 -10.42 -3.30 -4.23
N HIS A 117 -9.81 -3.97 -3.26
CA HIS A 117 -10.33 -4.04 -1.90
C HIS A 117 -10.43 -2.66 -1.24
N VAL A 118 -9.40 -1.80 -1.37
CA VAL A 118 -9.49 -0.45 -0.80
C VAL A 118 -10.56 0.38 -1.48
N MET A 119 -10.69 0.28 -2.81
CA MET A 119 -11.77 0.98 -3.53
C MET A 119 -13.16 0.55 -3.06
N GLN A 120 -13.36 -0.75 -2.78
CA GLN A 120 -14.61 -1.24 -2.20
C GLN A 120 -14.87 -0.71 -0.79
N VAL A 121 -13.84 -0.63 0.06
CA VAL A 121 -13.96 -0.05 1.41
C VAL A 121 -14.36 1.43 1.34
N ILE A 122 -13.76 2.19 0.42
CA ILE A 122 -14.10 3.62 0.23
C ILE A 122 -15.53 3.78 -0.26
N ASP A 123 -15.98 2.95 -1.21
CA ASP A 123 -17.36 2.98 -1.71
C ASP A 123 -18.37 2.62 -0.62
N ALA A 124 -18.09 1.55 0.15
CA ALA A 124 -18.90 1.12 1.29
C ALA A 124 -18.99 2.20 2.39
N GLY A 125 -17.90 2.94 2.64
CA GLY A 125 -17.88 4.05 3.59
C GLY A 125 -18.69 5.27 3.14
N ARG A 126 -18.87 5.46 1.82
CA ARG A 126 -19.71 6.54 1.27
C ARG A 126 -21.20 6.23 1.38
N ILE A 127 -21.60 4.98 1.20
CA ILE A 127 -23.00 4.54 1.28
C ILE A 127 -23.52 4.38 2.71
N GLY A 128 -22.63 4.22 3.71
CA GLY A 128 -22.99 4.08 5.13
C GLY A 128 -23.00 5.39 5.92
N GLY A 129 -22.70 6.52 5.27
CA GLY A 129 -22.55 7.84 5.89
C GLY A 129 -23.73 8.80 5.69
N GLU A 130 -24.91 8.30 5.31
CA GLU A 130 -26.17 9.05 5.18
C GLU A 130 -27.10 8.82 6.38
#